data_AF-A0A9D8WZP4-F1
#
_entry.id   AF-A0A9D8WZP4-F1
#
_cell.length_a   1.000
_cell.length_b   1.000
_cell.length_c   1.000
_cell.angle_alpha   90.00
_cell.angle_beta   90.00
_cell.angle_gamma   90.00
#
_symmetry.space_group_name_H-M   'P 1'
#
loop_
_entity.id
_entity.type
_entity.pdbx_description
1 polymer ?
#
loop_
_entity_poly.entity_id
_entity_poly.type
_entity_poly.pdbx_seq_one_letter_code
_entity_poly.pdbx_strand_id
1 'polypeptide(L)'
;MHFIGVGGVSMYSLAKMTLSLGASVTGSDLVDSERTRALSDAGAIIYKGHSAYNVISAALVVYSSAVGENNPELIGARSRSIPTVSRAEYMGALMIGYKKRIGVSGTHGK
;
A
#
# COMPACT_ATOMS: atom_id res chain seq x y z
N MET A 1 7.73 -1.33 3.99
CA MET A 1 6.50 -0.53 3.89
C MET A 1 5.30 -1.46 3.94
N HIS A 2 4.19 -1.05 4.57
CA HIS A 2 2.98 -1.86 4.68
C HIS A 2 1.81 -1.22 3.93
N PHE A 3 1.12 -1.99 3.09
CA PHE A 3 -0.02 -1.52 2.29
C PHE A 3 -1.32 -2.16 2.78
N ILE A 4 -2.28 -1.34 3.21
CA ILE A 4 -3.61 -1.81 3.65
C ILE A 4 -4.55 -1.86 2.45
N GLY A 5 -5.17 -3.03 2.21
CA GLY A 5 -6.05 -3.26 1.05
C GLY A 5 -5.24 -3.45 -0.25
N VAL A 6 -4.16 -4.22 -0.17
CA VAL A 6 -3.15 -4.34 -1.22
C VAL A 6 -3.65 -5.07 -2.48
N GLY A 7 -4.75 -5.80 -2.41
CA GLY A 7 -5.41 -6.46 -3.55
C GLY A 7 -6.17 -5.51 -4.48
N GLY A 8 -6.43 -4.26 -4.04
CA GLY A 8 -7.00 -3.23 -4.90
C GLY A 8 -6.05 -2.81 -6.03
N VAL A 9 -6.59 -2.49 -7.21
CA VAL A 9 -5.79 -2.21 -8.43
C VAL A 9 -4.68 -1.19 -8.18
N SER A 10 -5.02 -0.06 -7.58
CA SER A 10 -4.07 1.03 -7.36
C SER A 10 -3.04 0.72 -6.27
N MET A 11 -3.45 -0.01 -5.22
CA MET A 11 -2.55 -0.37 -4.13
C MET A 11 -1.58 -1.47 -4.54
N TYR A 12 -2.05 -2.45 -5.31
CA TYR A 12 -1.20 -3.43 -5.96
C TYR A 12 -0.12 -2.76 -6.82
N SER A 13 -0.50 -1.83 -7.70
CA SER A 13 0.46 -1.15 -8.57
C SER A 13 1.51 -0.37 -7.79
N LEU A 14 1.11 0.31 -6.72
CA LEU A 14 2.05 1.02 -5.85
C LEU A 14 2.96 0.05 -5.11
N ALA A 15 2.42 -0.99 -4.47
CA ALA A 15 3.21 -2.01 -3.79
C ALA A 15 4.22 -2.71 -4.72
N LYS A 16 3.82 -3.03 -5.95
CA LYS A 16 4.69 -3.63 -6.97
C LYS A 16 5.80 -2.67 -7.41
N MET A 17 5.47 -1.39 -7.61
CA MET A 17 6.48 -0.37 -7.90
C MET A 17 7.47 -0.24 -6.74
N THR A 18 6.98 -0.23 -5.50
CA THR A 18 7.81 -0.18 -4.29
C THR A 18 8.79 -1.35 -4.20
N LEU A 19 8.34 -2.58 -4.50
CA LEU A 19 9.22 -3.75 -4.63
C LEU A 19 10.28 -3.54 -5.71
N SER A 20 9.89 -3.03 -6.88
CA SER A 20 10.83 -2.80 -8.00
C SER A 20 11.92 -1.77 -7.69
N LEU A 21 11.67 -0.87 -6.72
CA LEU A 21 12.64 0.08 -6.20
C LEU A 21 13.57 -0.55 -5.13
N GLY A 22 13.45 -1.85 -4.88
CA GLY A 22 14.29 -2.62 -3.94
C GLY A 22 13.84 -2.54 -2.49
N ALA A 23 12.69 -1.93 -2.19
CA ALA A 23 12.20 -1.83 -0.82
C ALA A 23 11.39 -3.06 -0.41
N SER A 24 11.50 -3.46 0.86
CA SER A 24 10.68 -4.53 1.43
C SER A 24 9.21 -4.09 1.54
N VAL A 25 8.32 -4.92 1.01
CA VAL A 25 6.88 -4.68 1.01
C VAL A 25 6.17 -5.74 1.82
N THR A 26 5.24 -5.28 2.63
CA THR A 26 4.21 -6.11 3.26
C THR A 26 2.85 -5.52 2.91
N GLY A 27 1.78 -6.30 3.04
CA GLY A 27 0.44 -5.75 2.88
C GLY A 27 -0.63 -6.68 3.42
N SER A 28 -1.84 -6.16 3.54
CA SER A 28 -2.99 -6.89 4.03
C SER A 28 -4.16 -6.78 3.06
N ASP A 29 -4.96 -7.82 2.96
CA ASP A 29 -6.26 -7.77 2.28
C ASP A 29 -7.24 -8.80 2.86
N LEU A 30 -8.53 -8.56 2.73
CA LEU A 30 -9.58 -9.49 3.17
C LEU A 30 -9.67 -10.72 2.25
N VAL A 31 -9.41 -10.52 0.96
CA VAL A 31 -9.59 -11.54 -0.07
C VAL A 31 -8.25 -11.92 -0.67
N ASP A 32 -7.98 -13.22 -0.72
CA ASP A 32 -6.87 -13.71 -1.55
C ASP A 32 -7.28 -13.65 -3.03
N SER A 33 -6.44 -13.00 -3.83
CA SER A 33 -6.66 -12.65 -5.23
C SER A 33 -5.42 -12.97 -6.06
N GLU A 34 -5.55 -12.92 -7.38
CA GLU A 34 -4.39 -13.04 -8.27
C GLU A 34 -3.33 -11.96 -7.98
N ARG A 35 -3.75 -10.75 -7.59
CA ARG A 35 -2.83 -9.63 -7.29
C ARG A 35 -2.06 -9.85 -6.00
N THR A 36 -2.71 -10.34 -4.95
CA THR A 36 -2.04 -10.66 -3.68
C THR A 36 -1.04 -11.79 -3.88
N ARG A 37 -1.41 -12.83 -4.64
CA ARG A 37 -0.48 -13.91 -5.01
C ARG A 37 0.71 -13.40 -5.82
N ALA A 38 0.48 -12.59 -6.85
CA ALA A 38 1.56 -12.03 -7.66
C ALA A 38 2.53 -11.15 -6.85
N LEU A 39 2.06 -10.45 -5.81
CA LEU A 39 2.94 -9.71 -4.90
C LEU A 39 3.74 -10.65 -4.00
N SER A 40 3.12 -11.70 -3.46
CA SER A 40 3.81 -12.73 -2.69
C SER A 40 4.91 -13.40 -3.52
N ASP A 41 4.62 -13.76 -4.76
CA ASP A 41 5.58 -14.35 -5.71
C ASP A 41 6.72 -13.38 -6.05
N ALA A 42 6.45 -12.08 -6.03
CA ALA A 42 7.45 -11.02 -6.20
C ALA A 42 8.23 -10.69 -4.90
N GLY A 43 7.98 -11.42 -3.80
CA GLY A 43 8.72 -11.30 -2.54
C GLY A 43 8.08 -10.40 -1.47
N ALA A 44 6.83 -9.95 -1.65
CA ALA A 44 6.11 -9.28 -0.57
C ALA A 44 5.57 -10.27 0.46
N ILE A 45 5.42 -9.82 1.71
CA ILE A 45 4.70 -10.57 2.75
C ILE A 45 3.24 -10.11 2.76
N ILE A 46 2.31 -11.00 2.42
CA ILE A 46 0.88 -10.68 2.38
C ILE A 46 0.16 -11.36 3.54
N TYR A 47 -0.56 -10.57 4.33
CA TYR A 47 -1.40 -11.00 5.42
C TYR A 47 -2.86 -11.09 4.96
N LYS A 48 -3.55 -12.17 5.35
CA LYS A 48 -4.99 -12.29 5.15
C LYS A 48 -5.73 -11.68 6.34
N GLY A 49 -6.65 -10.76 6.06
CA GLY A 49 -7.38 -10.00 7.07
C GLY A 49 -6.55 -8.85 7.66
N HIS A 50 -7.23 -8.00 8.43
CA HIS A 50 -6.62 -6.84 9.07
C HIS A 50 -6.34 -7.09 10.55
N SER A 51 -5.10 -6.79 10.97
CA SER A 51 -4.68 -6.97 12.36
C SER A 51 -3.63 -5.93 12.75
N ALA A 52 -3.74 -5.36 13.95
CA ALA A 52 -2.75 -4.42 14.48
C ALA A 52 -1.31 -4.99 14.51
N TYR A 53 -1.16 -6.33 14.47
CA TYR A 53 0.13 -6.99 14.41
C TYR A 53 0.80 -6.93 13.03
N ASN A 54 0.02 -6.78 11.95
CA ASN A 54 0.54 -6.80 10.58
C ASN A 54 1.47 -5.61 10.28
N VAL A 55 1.36 -4.52 11.05
CA VAL A 55 2.13 -3.28 10.85
C VAL A 55 3.38 -3.17 11.72
N ILE A 56 3.65 -4.13 12.62
CA ILE A 56 4.70 -3.96 13.66
C ILE A 56 6.08 -3.70 13.08
N SER A 57 6.44 -4.35 11.98
CA SER A 57 7.73 -4.19 11.30
C SER A 57 7.73 -3.10 10.22
N ALA A 58 6.63 -2.36 10.08
CA ALA A 58 6.49 -1.36 9.04
C ALA A 58 7.15 -0.04 9.46
N ALA A 59 8.06 0.47 8.62
CA ALA A 59 8.57 1.83 8.75
C ALA A 59 7.57 2.92 8.28
N LEU A 60 6.58 2.52 7.48
CA LEU A 60 5.54 3.39 6.92
C LEU A 60 4.33 2.52 6.53
N VAL A 61 3.13 3.03 6.82
CA VAL A 61 1.86 2.42 6.40
C VAL A 61 1.21 3.28 5.32
N VAL A 62 0.83 2.65 4.22
CA VAL A 62 0.11 3.26 3.09
C VAL A 62 -1.30 2.71 3.05
N TYR A 63 -2.29 3.59 2.97
CA TYR A 63 -3.70 3.19 2.98
C TYR A 63 -4.50 3.90 1.88
N SER A 64 -5.57 3.25 1.42
CA SER A 64 -6.52 3.84 0.48
C SER A 64 -7.67 4.54 1.21
N SER A 65 -8.44 5.36 0.48
CA SER A 65 -9.65 6.00 1.00
C SER A 65 -10.77 5.03 1.38
N ALA A 66 -10.68 3.76 0.97
CA ALA A 66 -11.62 2.72 1.38
C ALA A 66 -11.31 2.14 2.77
N VAL A 67 -10.14 2.47 3.34
CA VAL A 67 -9.75 2.03 4.68
C VAL A 67 -10.34 2.99 5.70
N GLY A 68 -11.28 2.49 6.50
CA GLY A 68 -11.91 3.27 7.58
C GLY A 68 -10.95 3.52 8.76
N GLU A 69 -11.25 4.58 9.52
CA GLU A 69 -10.51 4.98 10.73
C GLU A 69 -10.50 3.90 11.83
N ASN A 70 -11.49 3.00 11.82
CA ASN A 70 -11.60 1.87 12.73
C ASN A 70 -10.76 0.65 12.30
N ASN A 71 -10.00 0.74 11.20
CA ASN A 71 -9.14 -0.36 10.77
C ASN A 71 -8.06 -0.64 11.83
N PRO A 72 -7.92 -1.89 12.30
CA PRO A 72 -6.99 -2.22 13.38
C PRO A 72 -5.52 -1.98 13.02
N GLU A 73 -5.15 -2.00 11.73
CA GLU A 73 -3.80 -1.70 11.26
C GLU A 73 -3.50 -0.20 11.35
N LEU A 74 -4.46 0.67 11.00
CA LEU A 74 -4.31 2.12 11.16
C LEU A 74 -4.21 2.51 12.64
N ILE A 75 -5.09 1.98 13.47
CA ILE A 75 -5.03 2.18 14.94
C ILE A 75 -3.71 1.64 15.49
N GLY A 76 -3.31 0.44 15.06
CA GLY A 76 -2.07 -0.21 15.45
C GLY A 76 -0.82 0.58 15.07
N ALA A 77 -0.82 1.19 13.89
CA ALA A 77 0.25 2.04 13.40
C ALA A 77 0.36 3.33 14.23
N ARG A 78 -0.77 4.04 14.40
CA ARG A 78 -0.83 5.30 15.15
C ARG A 78 -0.43 5.14 16.62
N SER A 79 -0.92 4.08 17.28
CA SER A 79 -0.55 3.78 18.67
C SER A 79 0.94 3.48 18.87
N ARG A 80 1.64 3.07 17.80
CA ARG A 80 3.08 2.82 17.78
C ARG A 80 3.88 3.95 17.16
N SER A 81 3.24 5.08 16.85
CA SER A 81 3.85 6.22 16.16
C SER A 81 4.49 5.84 14.80
N ILE A 82 3.98 4.80 14.15
CA ILE A 82 4.37 4.45 12.79
C ILE A 82 3.68 5.44 11.84
N PRO A 83 4.41 6.15 10.97
CA PRO A 83 3.81 7.12 10.08
C PRO A 83 2.84 6.44 9.11
N THR A 84 1.73 7.11 8.87
CA THR A 84 0.68 6.68 7.95
C THR A 84 0.52 7.72 6.86
N VAL A 85 0.45 7.30 5.60
CA VAL A 85 0.20 8.20 4.46
C VAL A 85 -0.90 7.62 3.58
N SER A 86 -1.71 8.51 3.02
CA SER A 86 -2.70 8.13 2.04
C SER A 86 -2.01 7.67 0.74
N ARG A 87 -2.72 6.86 -0.04
CA ARG A 87 -2.34 6.48 -1.40
C ARG A 87 -1.94 7.67 -2.26
N ALA A 88 -2.64 8.80 -2.15
CA ALA A 88 -2.40 9.99 -2.96
C ALA A 88 -1.06 10.65 -2.60
N GLU A 89 -0.79 10.80 -1.31
CA GLU A 89 0.48 11.33 -0.81
C GLU A 89 1.65 10.42 -1.19
N TYR A 90 1.48 9.10 -1.04
CA TYR A 90 2.52 8.14 -1.41
C TYR A 90 2.83 8.17 -2.91
N MET A 91 1.81 8.21 -3.76
CA MET A 91 1.98 8.40 -5.21
C MET A 91 2.74 9.71 -5.49
N GLY A 92 2.34 10.82 -4.86
CA GLY A 92 3.02 12.10 -4.98
C GLY A 92 4.50 12.01 -4.63
N ALA A 93 4.83 11.36 -3.51
CA ALA A 93 6.19 11.15 -3.04
C ALA A 93 7.04 10.32 -4.02
N LEU A 94 6.49 9.22 -4.54
CA LEU A 94 7.17 8.39 -5.55
C LEU A 94 7.50 9.20 -6.81
N MET A 95 6.63 10.11 -7.21
CA MET A 95 6.83 10.90 -8.42
C MET A 95 7.93 11.97 -8.27
N ILE A 96 8.36 12.33 -7.06
CA ILE A 96 9.39 13.37 -6.83
C ILE A 96 10.71 13.02 -7.54
N GLY A 97 11.07 11.74 -7.62
CA GLY A 97 12.31 11.28 -8.25
C GLY A 97 12.31 11.37 -9.78
N TYR A 98 11.16 11.59 -10.42
CA TYR A 98 11.05 11.59 -11.87
C TYR A 98 11.11 13.01 -12.45
N LYS A 99 12.10 13.26 -13.32
CA LYS A 99 12.25 14.55 -14.02
C LYS A 99 11.05 14.88 -14.90
N LYS A 100 10.53 13.88 -15.61
CA LYS A 100 9.35 13.99 -16.47
C LYS A 100 8.18 13.27 -15.82
N ARG A 101 7.08 13.99 -15.60
CA ARG A 101 5.86 13.48 -14.98
C ARG A 101 4.70 13.80 -15.92
N ILE A 102 3.94 12.78 -16.30
CA ILE A 102 2.78 12.93 -17.18
C ILE A 102 1.55 12.47 -16.40
N GLY A 103 0.63 13.39 -16.14
CA GLY A 103 -0.66 13.10 -15.53
C GLY A 103 -1.73 12.92 -16.61
N VAL A 104 -2.41 11.78 -16.62
CA VAL A 104 -3.59 11.53 -17.45
C VAL A 104 -4.81 11.51 -16.54
N SER A 105 -5.79 12.36 -16.84
CA SER A 105 -7.04 12.49 -16.08
C SER A 105 -8.21 12.71 -17.03
N GLY A 106 -9.41 12.35 -16.58
CA GLY A 106 -10.63 12.49 -17.36
C GLY A 106 -11.75 11.61 -16.81
N THR A 107 -13.00 11.95 -17.12
CA THR A 107 -14.15 11.14 -16.72
C THR A 107 -14.19 9.82 -17.50
N HIS A 108 -13.81 9.85 -18.78
CA HIS A 108 -13.80 8.71 -19.70
C HIS A 108 -12.44 8.57 -20.41
N GLY A 109 -11.97 7.33 -20.65
CA GLY A 109 -10.79 7.05 -21.48
C GLY A 109 -9.43 7.29 -20.84
N LYS A 110 -9.37 7.41 -19.51
CA LYS A 110 -8.14 7.45 -18.71
C LYS A 110 -7.60 6.05 -18.42
#